data_AF-A0A523EHG4-F1
#
_entry.id   AF-A0A523EHG4-F1
#
_cell.length_a   1.000
_cell.length_b   1.000
_cell.length_c   1.000
_cell.angle_alpha   90.00
_cell.angle_beta   90.00
_cell.angle_gamma   90.00
#
_symmetry.space_group_name_H-M   'P 1'
#
loop_
_entity.id
_entity.type
_entity.pdbx_description
1 polymer ?
#
loop_
_entity_poly.entity_id
_entity_poly.type
_entity_poly.pdbx_seq_one_letter_code
_entity_poly.pdbx_strand_id
1 'polypeptide(L)'
;MRTTIAAAFSLALRLDEVLDDDPLLDELWMKLAQTISVATEPEGADIYFRAYSAQEAEWESLGASPLQPTQAPFGLFWLKIERDGFQTIESLFPRRSTISSPTEDLSFQVTLNPTDAIPETMVRVPTGPLAVSLFAFDNVPVEASSYLMDKHEVTNADFKSFVDEGGYGTRELWRHEFRYREKRVSWEVAMRQFRDETGRPGPSTWEVGAYPEGRARYPVSGVSWFEGAAYCVFVGKRLPSIYHWLGATRTSMADAVISMSNFGGGPMAVAIHPPGPRGTYDMAGNVREWCSNEVGERRYILGGAANQPTFMFYESDVAFPMDRSSTNGFRCADFLDAGRTELDALMAPIELPVPPEKLEPVSDEVFEAYKALFDFDPVPLDSNVDSVDVSSPYWRREKITFRAAYAEEDVALYLFLPTSRDPPFQTVIYFPGVAAQRQSSPDKLQMRYVAFLIHSGRAVAYPIYKGTHERKEPIPEDMRSRAFVDYHTYWMSDLTRTVDYLETRDDIDTDKLGYYGFSWGGTIGAMVLALEQRFSAAVLLDGGLSPIPRRPEIRIGYYAPRVETPVLMINGSEDATFPLERSQKPLFDLLGTPAENKQHILFPAGHAVFSRFRNQAIGKILDWFDRYLGPTS
;
A
#
# COMPACT_ATOMS: atom_id res chain seq x y z
N MET A 1 -18.78 -22.54 6.02
CA MET A 1 -17.88 -22.31 4.87
C MET A 1 -17.99 -20.85 4.47
N ARG A 2 -16.92 -20.06 4.58
CA ARG A 2 -16.91 -18.69 4.02
C ARG A 2 -16.58 -18.84 2.54
N THR A 3 -17.60 -18.82 1.68
CA THR A 3 -17.41 -18.76 0.23
C THR A 3 -16.67 -17.45 -0.08
N THR A 4 -15.53 -17.53 -0.74
CA THR A 4 -14.78 -16.34 -1.15
C THR A 4 -15.49 -15.65 -2.31
N ILE A 5 -15.27 -14.34 -2.51
CA ILE A 5 -15.95 -13.58 -3.59
C ILE A 5 -15.75 -14.25 -4.95
N ALA A 6 -14.55 -14.77 -5.23
CA ALA A 6 -14.29 -15.51 -6.46
C ALA A 6 -15.06 -16.84 -6.57
N ALA A 7 -15.20 -17.60 -5.48
CA ALA A 7 -16.02 -18.82 -5.50
C ALA A 7 -17.52 -18.49 -5.66
N ALA A 8 -17.97 -17.36 -5.11
CA ALA A 8 -19.33 -16.86 -5.31
C ALA A 8 -19.53 -16.35 -6.75
N PHE A 9 -18.52 -15.73 -7.36
CA PHE A 9 -18.50 -15.33 -8.76
C PHE A 9 -18.62 -16.55 -9.70
N SER A 10 -17.81 -17.60 -9.51
CA SER A 10 -17.92 -18.83 -10.32
C SER A 10 -19.25 -19.57 -10.10
N LEU A 11 -19.90 -19.39 -8.94
CA LEU A 11 -21.25 -19.88 -8.73
C LEU A 11 -22.29 -19.01 -9.45
N ALA A 12 -22.13 -17.69 -9.41
CA ALA A 12 -22.99 -16.74 -10.12
C ALA A 12 -22.96 -16.97 -11.63
N LEU A 13 -21.78 -17.20 -12.23
CA LEU A 13 -21.66 -17.57 -13.65
C LEU A 13 -22.50 -18.79 -14.03
N ARG A 14 -22.46 -19.85 -13.20
CA ARG A 14 -23.26 -21.06 -13.42
C ARG A 14 -24.75 -20.87 -13.19
N LEU A 15 -25.13 -19.93 -12.31
CA LEU A 15 -26.53 -19.58 -12.07
C LEU A 15 -27.09 -18.74 -13.24
N ASP A 16 -26.28 -17.84 -13.79
CA ASP A 16 -26.61 -17.00 -14.95
C ASP A 16 -26.94 -17.82 -16.20
N GLU A 17 -26.27 -18.98 -16.38
CA GLU A 17 -26.59 -19.93 -17.46
C GLU A 17 -27.97 -20.60 -17.33
N VAL A 18 -28.58 -20.55 -16.14
CA VAL A 18 -29.80 -21.30 -15.80
C VAL A 18 -30.96 -20.38 -15.40
N LEU A 19 -30.67 -19.16 -14.95
CA LEU A 19 -31.64 -18.17 -14.48
C LEU A 19 -31.69 -17.01 -15.48
N ASP A 20 -32.80 -16.88 -16.20
CA ASP A 20 -33.07 -15.72 -17.06
C ASP A 20 -33.60 -14.53 -16.23
N ASP A 21 -32.95 -13.37 -16.33
CA ASP A 21 -33.38 -12.07 -15.76
C ASP A 21 -33.75 -12.11 -14.25
N ASP A 22 -32.90 -12.70 -13.40
CA ASP A 22 -33.11 -12.72 -11.95
C ASP A 22 -32.63 -11.41 -11.27
N PRO A 23 -33.52 -10.60 -10.67
CA PRO A 23 -33.15 -9.30 -10.09
C PRO A 23 -32.22 -9.39 -8.88
N LEU A 24 -32.22 -10.54 -8.18
CA LEU A 24 -31.34 -10.78 -7.05
C LEU A 24 -29.94 -11.14 -7.54
N LEU A 25 -29.84 -11.86 -8.66
CA LEU A 25 -28.57 -12.12 -9.33
C LEU A 25 -27.95 -10.82 -9.87
N ASP A 26 -28.75 -9.92 -10.45
CA ASP A 26 -28.30 -8.58 -10.87
C ASP A 26 -27.70 -7.77 -9.70
N GLU A 27 -28.36 -7.79 -8.53
CA GLU A 27 -27.85 -7.12 -7.33
C GLU A 27 -26.55 -7.76 -6.81
N LEU A 28 -26.43 -9.08 -6.95
CA LEU A 28 -25.22 -9.82 -6.58
C LEU A 28 -24.06 -9.52 -7.54
N TRP A 29 -24.31 -9.37 -8.84
CA TRP A 29 -23.27 -9.04 -9.82
C TRP A 29 -22.54 -7.74 -9.46
N MET A 30 -23.26 -6.73 -8.98
CA MET A 30 -22.67 -5.47 -8.48
C MET A 30 -21.72 -5.63 -7.29
N LYS A 31 -21.81 -6.75 -6.55
CA LYS A 31 -20.98 -7.05 -5.37
C LYS A 31 -19.87 -8.08 -5.69
N LEU A 32 -20.11 -8.95 -6.67
CA LEU A 32 -19.26 -10.09 -6.99
C LEU A 32 -18.29 -9.83 -8.16
N ALA A 33 -18.63 -8.91 -9.06
CA ALA A 33 -17.86 -8.66 -10.27
C ALA A 33 -17.16 -7.30 -10.28
N GLN A 34 -16.08 -7.25 -11.04
CA GLN A 34 -15.43 -6.03 -11.52
C GLN A 34 -15.21 -6.16 -13.03
N THR A 35 -15.17 -5.04 -13.74
CA THR A 35 -14.93 -5.06 -15.19
C THR A 35 -13.45 -4.97 -15.48
N ILE A 36 -12.93 -5.89 -16.32
CA ILE A 36 -11.54 -5.85 -16.79
C ILE A 36 -11.47 -5.87 -18.31
N SER A 37 -10.36 -5.36 -18.84
CA SER A 37 -9.96 -5.50 -20.24
C SER A 37 -8.48 -5.85 -20.27
N VAL A 38 -8.10 -6.81 -21.12
CA VAL A 38 -6.72 -7.30 -21.21
C VAL A 38 -6.33 -7.39 -22.68
N ALA A 39 -5.37 -6.56 -23.08
CA ALA A 39 -4.76 -6.64 -24.39
C ALA A 39 -3.35 -7.21 -24.27
N THR A 40 -2.97 -8.05 -25.24
CA THR A 40 -1.62 -8.61 -25.31
C THR A 40 -0.92 -8.22 -26.59
N GLU A 41 0.40 -8.16 -26.52
CA GLU A 41 1.26 -7.99 -27.67
C GLU A 41 2.20 -9.20 -27.82
N PRO A 42 2.06 -10.01 -28.88
CA PRO A 42 1.01 -9.96 -29.92
C PRO A 42 -0.39 -10.38 -29.39
N GLU A 43 -1.45 -10.06 -30.14
CA GLU A 43 -2.87 -10.38 -29.84
C GLU A 43 -3.25 -11.84 -30.15
N GLY A 44 -4.21 -12.40 -29.41
CA GLY A 44 -4.67 -13.79 -29.58
C GLY A 44 -4.07 -14.74 -28.54
N ALA A 45 -3.89 -14.25 -27.32
CA ALA A 45 -3.49 -15.07 -26.17
C ALA A 45 -4.71 -15.46 -25.36
N ASP A 46 -4.78 -16.71 -24.91
CA ASP A 46 -5.83 -17.18 -24.05
C ASP A 46 -5.62 -16.65 -22.63
N ILE A 47 -6.70 -16.14 -22.04
CA ILE A 47 -6.70 -15.52 -20.72
C ILE A 47 -7.56 -16.37 -19.79
N TYR A 48 -6.98 -16.73 -18.65
CA TYR A 48 -7.63 -17.53 -17.63
C TYR A 48 -7.55 -16.83 -16.29
N PHE A 49 -8.50 -17.13 -15.41
CA PHE A 49 -8.47 -16.71 -14.02
C PHE A 49 -8.60 -17.90 -13.07
N ARG A 50 -8.14 -17.68 -11.84
CA ARG A 50 -8.36 -18.59 -10.72
C ARG A 50 -8.52 -17.79 -9.43
N ALA A 51 -9.40 -18.23 -8.55
CA ALA A 51 -9.63 -17.58 -7.26
C ALA A 51 -8.34 -17.50 -6.44
N TYR A 52 -8.07 -16.32 -5.86
CA TYR A 52 -6.86 -16.07 -5.07
C TYR A 52 -6.61 -17.08 -3.94
N SER A 53 -7.68 -17.50 -3.26
CA SER A 53 -7.65 -18.43 -2.12
C SER A 53 -7.69 -19.90 -2.51
N ALA A 54 -7.93 -20.23 -3.78
CA ALA A 54 -8.12 -21.61 -4.23
C ALA A 54 -6.97 -22.02 -5.17
N GLN A 55 -5.78 -22.20 -4.59
CA GLN A 55 -4.55 -22.50 -5.34
C GLN A 55 -4.62 -23.82 -6.14
N GLU A 56 -5.43 -24.77 -5.69
CA GLU A 56 -5.61 -26.08 -6.33
C GLU A 56 -6.81 -26.12 -7.28
N ALA A 57 -7.54 -25.01 -7.44
CA ALA A 57 -8.65 -24.96 -8.40
C ALA A 57 -8.13 -24.98 -9.84
N GLU A 58 -8.95 -25.52 -10.73
CA GLU A 58 -8.75 -25.45 -12.18
C GLU A 58 -8.81 -24.00 -12.66
N TRP A 59 -8.13 -23.73 -13.77
CA TRP A 59 -8.16 -22.42 -14.43
C TRP A 59 -9.47 -22.27 -15.21
N GLU A 60 -10.17 -21.16 -15.01
CA GLU A 60 -11.41 -20.82 -15.73
C GLU A 60 -11.08 -19.82 -16.85
N SER A 61 -11.64 -20.00 -18.05
CA SER A 61 -11.37 -19.12 -19.19
C SER A 61 -12.14 -17.80 -19.09
N LEU A 62 -11.47 -16.69 -19.39
CA LEU A 62 -12.10 -15.38 -19.63
C LEU A 62 -12.24 -15.06 -21.13
N GLY A 63 -11.61 -15.84 -22.01
CA GLY A 63 -11.55 -15.60 -23.46
C GLY A 63 -10.15 -15.29 -23.97
N ALA A 64 -10.06 -14.80 -25.21
CA ALA A 64 -8.80 -14.48 -25.87
C ALA A 64 -8.57 -12.97 -25.97
N SER A 65 -7.30 -12.55 -25.97
CA SER A 65 -6.92 -11.16 -26.16
C SER A 65 -7.12 -10.68 -27.61
N PRO A 66 -7.50 -9.41 -27.86
CA PRO A 66 -7.83 -8.39 -26.86
C PRO A 66 -9.19 -8.68 -26.21
N LEU A 67 -9.16 -8.83 -24.89
CA LEU A 67 -10.33 -9.07 -24.07
C LEU A 67 -11.08 -7.75 -23.92
N GLN A 68 -12.25 -7.66 -24.56
CA GLN A 68 -13.20 -6.56 -24.39
C GLN A 68 -13.64 -6.45 -22.91
N PRO A 69 -14.22 -5.32 -22.47
CA PRO A 69 -14.74 -5.18 -21.10
C PRO A 69 -15.56 -6.39 -20.68
N THR A 70 -15.00 -7.21 -19.78
CA THR A 70 -15.52 -8.52 -19.37
C THR A 70 -15.58 -8.56 -17.84
N GLN A 71 -16.60 -9.20 -17.29
CA GLN A 71 -16.71 -9.39 -15.86
C GLN A 71 -15.65 -10.38 -15.36
N ALA A 72 -14.98 -10.02 -14.27
CA ALA A 72 -14.07 -10.88 -13.52
C ALA A 72 -14.41 -10.82 -12.03
N PRO A 73 -13.92 -11.77 -11.20
CA PRO A 73 -14.14 -11.72 -9.77
C PRO A 73 -13.69 -10.39 -9.16
N PHE A 74 -14.55 -9.79 -8.35
CA PHE A 74 -14.21 -8.59 -7.59
C PHE A 74 -13.12 -8.91 -6.55
N GLY A 75 -12.07 -8.09 -6.52
CA GLY A 75 -10.93 -8.26 -5.62
C GLY A 75 -9.77 -9.04 -6.24
N LEU A 76 -9.01 -9.75 -5.41
CA LEU A 76 -7.79 -10.43 -5.84
C LEU A 76 -8.09 -11.77 -6.52
N PHE A 77 -7.40 -12.05 -7.63
CA PHE A 77 -7.40 -13.34 -8.31
C PHE A 77 -6.09 -13.56 -9.08
N TRP A 78 -5.81 -14.80 -9.43
CA TRP A 78 -4.68 -15.20 -10.27
C TRP A 78 -5.08 -15.09 -11.74
N LEU A 79 -4.23 -14.49 -12.57
CA LEU A 79 -4.40 -14.46 -14.01
C LEU A 79 -3.31 -15.30 -14.66
N LYS A 80 -3.70 -16.14 -15.62
CA LYS A 80 -2.79 -16.87 -16.50
C LYS A 80 -3.03 -16.44 -17.94
N ILE A 81 -1.95 -16.14 -18.66
CA ILE A 81 -1.99 -15.76 -20.08
C ILE A 81 -1.10 -16.73 -20.84
N GLU A 82 -1.66 -17.41 -21.83
CA GLU A 82 -1.01 -18.45 -22.62
C GLU A 82 -1.12 -18.16 -24.11
N ARG A 83 -0.05 -18.47 -24.84
CA ARG A 83 -0.03 -18.43 -26.29
C ARG A 83 1.07 -19.33 -26.82
N ASP A 84 0.76 -20.13 -27.84
CA ASP A 84 1.73 -20.99 -28.52
C ASP A 84 2.93 -20.20 -29.02
N GLY A 85 4.14 -20.68 -28.68
CA GLY A 85 5.41 -20.04 -29.03
C GLY A 85 5.83 -18.89 -28.10
N PHE A 86 5.07 -18.63 -27.04
CA PHE A 86 5.37 -17.61 -26.03
C PHE A 86 5.41 -18.23 -24.62
N GLN A 87 6.12 -17.58 -23.71
CA GLN A 87 6.17 -17.96 -22.31
C GLN A 87 4.83 -17.66 -21.62
N THR A 88 4.32 -18.64 -20.86
CA THR A 88 3.14 -18.46 -20.01
C THR A 88 3.41 -17.42 -18.92
N ILE A 89 2.47 -16.50 -18.75
CA ILE A 89 2.51 -15.49 -17.69
C ILE A 89 1.48 -15.87 -16.62
N GLU A 90 1.94 -16.13 -15.41
CA GLU A 90 1.11 -16.24 -14.21
C GLU A 90 1.42 -15.10 -13.25
N SER A 91 0.42 -14.34 -12.82
CA SER A 91 0.63 -13.28 -11.84
C SER A 91 -0.63 -12.90 -11.07
N LEU A 92 -0.43 -12.24 -9.92
CA LEU A 92 -1.51 -11.74 -9.08
C LEU A 92 -2.16 -10.49 -9.68
N PHE A 93 -3.49 -10.46 -9.70
CA PHE A 93 -4.30 -9.33 -10.19
C PHE A 93 -5.41 -8.93 -9.20
N PRO A 94 -5.92 -7.68 -9.30
CA PRO A 94 -5.33 -6.59 -10.07
C PRO A 94 -4.01 -6.11 -9.45
N ARG A 95 -3.08 -5.59 -10.27
CA ARG A 95 -1.73 -5.17 -9.84
C ARG A 95 -1.73 -3.85 -9.03
N ARG A 96 -2.69 -3.65 -8.13
CA ARG A 96 -2.86 -2.47 -7.27
C ARG A 96 -3.65 -2.82 -6.00
N SER A 97 -3.40 -2.10 -4.91
CA SER A 97 -3.92 -2.42 -3.58
C SER A 97 -5.31 -1.88 -3.25
N THR A 98 -5.73 -0.83 -3.95
CA THR A 98 -7.03 -0.18 -3.73
C THR A 98 -7.86 -0.18 -5.00
N ILE A 99 -9.09 -0.69 -4.87
CA ILE A 99 -10.15 -0.49 -5.85
C ILE A 99 -11.12 0.49 -5.21
N SER A 100 -11.27 1.66 -5.82
CA SER A 100 -12.09 2.75 -5.27
C SER A 100 -13.59 2.50 -5.44
N SER A 101 -13.97 1.74 -6.49
CA SER A 101 -15.36 1.39 -6.81
C SER A 101 -15.42 0.07 -7.62
N PRO A 102 -16.46 -0.78 -7.45
CA PRO A 102 -16.74 -1.92 -8.35
C PRO A 102 -16.96 -1.51 -9.81
N THR A 103 -17.30 -0.25 -10.05
CA THR A 103 -17.58 0.31 -11.39
C THR A 103 -16.33 0.89 -12.07
N GLU A 104 -15.13 0.63 -11.55
CA GLU A 104 -13.89 1.10 -12.15
C GLU A 104 -13.40 0.09 -13.20
N ASP A 105 -13.45 0.46 -14.48
CA ASP A 105 -12.96 -0.39 -15.57
C ASP A 105 -11.44 -0.53 -15.49
N LEU A 106 -10.95 -1.77 -15.41
CA LEU A 106 -9.53 -2.08 -15.27
C LEU A 106 -8.93 -2.53 -16.62
N SER A 107 -8.18 -1.66 -17.27
CA SER A 107 -7.48 -1.99 -18.51
C SER A 107 -6.02 -2.36 -18.28
N PHE A 108 -5.56 -3.46 -18.88
CA PHE A 108 -4.20 -3.98 -18.77
C PHE A 108 -3.60 -4.28 -20.14
N GLN A 109 -2.37 -3.83 -20.35
CA GLN A 109 -1.53 -4.19 -21.50
C GLN A 109 -0.44 -5.16 -21.05
N VAL A 110 -0.27 -6.28 -21.77
CA VAL A 110 0.74 -7.30 -21.46
C VAL A 110 1.55 -7.68 -22.69
N THR A 111 2.86 -7.47 -22.66
CA THR A 111 3.76 -7.94 -23.72
C THR A 111 4.21 -9.38 -23.43
N LEU A 112 4.06 -10.26 -24.42
CA LEU A 112 4.45 -11.67 -24.32
C LEU A 112 5.89 -11.84 -24.81
N ASN A 113 6.65 -12.71 -24.13
CA ASN A 113 8.00 -13.08 -24.56
C ASN A 113 7.93 -14.37 -25.37
N PRO A 114 8.52 -14.45 -26.57
CA PRO A 114 8.72 -15.73 -27.24
C PRO A 114 9.45 -16.72 -26.33
N THR A 115 9.19 -18.02 -26.46
CA THR A 115 9.68 -19.07 -25.54
C THR A 115 11.19 -18.97 -25.27
N ASP A 116 12.00 -18.68 -26.29
CA ASP A 116 13.47 -18.61 -26.21
C ASP A 116 14.03 -17.18 -26.09
N ALA A 117 13.16 -16.16 -25.96
CA ALA A 117 13.60 -14.77 -25.95
C ALA A 117 14.27 -14.34 -24.63
N ILE A 118 13.93 -15.01 -23.52
CA ILE A 118 14.52 -14.80 -22.19
C ILE A 118 14.70 -16.15 -21.49
N PRO A 119 15.67 -16.30 -20.57
CA PRO A 119 15.82 -17.53 -19.80
C PRO A 119 14.53 -17.87 -19.04
N GLU A 120 14.11 -19.15 -19.05
CA GLU A 120 12.89 -19.60 -18.35
C GLU A 120 12.93 -19.33 -16.83
N THR A 121 14.13 -19.17 -16.27
CA THR A 121 14.37 -18.86 -14.86
C THR A 121 14.19 -17.37 -14.53
N MET A 122 13.88 -16.52 -15.51
CA MET A 122 13.75 -15.07 -15.31
C MET A 122 12.38 -14.55 -15.75
N VAL A 123 12.02 -13.38 -15.24
CA VAL A 123 10.86 -12.59 -15.66
C VAL A 123 11.30 -11.25 -16.19
N ARG A 124 10.64 -10.80 -17.27
CA ARG A 124 10.82 -9.45 -17.79
C ARG A 124 9.98 -8.47 -17.01
N VAL A 125 10.63 -7.47 -16.41
CA VAL A 125 9.95 -6.27 -15.92
C VAL A 125 9.99 -5.22 -17.04
N PRO A 126 8.82 -4.72 -17.50
CA PRO A 126 8.75 -3.78 -18.61
C PRO A 126 9.34 -2.41 -18.26
N THR A 127 9.75 -1.69 -19.30
CA THR A 127 10.15 -0.28 -19.25
C THR A 127 9.07 0.57 -18.58
N GLY A 128 9.49 1.54 -17.79
CA GLY A 128 8.61 2.55 -17.20
C GLY A 128 9.16 3.10 -15.89
N PRO A 129 8.36 3.90 -15.17
CA PRO A 129 8.79 4.55 -13.95
C PRO A 129 8.96 3.52 -12.82
N LEU A 130 10.15 3.52 -12.21
CA LEU A 130 10.45 2.82 -10.96
C LEU A 130 10.62 3.84 -9.83
N ALA A 131 10.16 3.51 -8.63
CA ALA A 131 10.31 4.35 -7.45
C ALA A 131 10.65 3.49 -6.23
N VAL A 132 11.31 4.10 -5.24
CA VAL A 132 11.53 3.46 -3.93
C VAL A 132 10.26 3.55 -3.11
N SER A 133 9.30 2.66 -3.40
CA SER A 133 7.99 2.57 -2.72
C SER A 133 8.06 1.92 -1.34
N LEU A 134 8.91 2.45 -0.46
CA LEU A 134 9.04 2.09 0.95
C LEU A 134 8.64 3.26 1.84
N PHE A 135 8.27 2.96 3.09
CA PHE A 135 7.90 3.99 4.05
C PHE A 135 9.02 5.03 4.23
N ALA A 136 8.62 6.30 4.35
CA ALA A 136 9.47 7.48 4.51
C ALA A 136 10.31 7.94 3.31
N PHE A 137 10.26 7.24 2.18
CA PHE A 137 10.85 7.73 0.93
C PHE A 137 9.87 8.65 0.18
N ASP A 138 10.41 9.64 -0.53
CA ASP A 138 9.63 10.63 -1.31
C ASP A 138 9.00 10.02 -2.60
N ASN A 139 9.20 8.72 -2.87
CA ASN A 139 8.61 7.97 -4.00
C ASN A 139 8.81 8.61 -5.38
N VAL A 140 9.88 9.37 -5.58
CA VAL A 140 10.18 10.05 -6.85
C VAL A 140 10.45 9.00 -7.93
N PRO A 141 9.64 8.95 -9.00
CA PRO A 141 9.83 7.99 -10.08
C PRO A 141 11.06 8.33 -10.93
N VAL A 142 11.76 7.28 -11.36
CA VAL A 142 12.88 7.32 -12.30
C VAL A 142 12.52 6.41 -13.47
N GLU A 143 12.57 6.93 -14.68
CA GLU A 143 12.38 6.11 -15.88
C GLU A 143 13.48 5.06 -15.98
N ALA A 144 13.08 3.81 -16.15
CA ALA A 144 14.00 2.68 -16.29
C ALA A 144 13.63 1.86 -17.53
N SER A 145 14.66 1.38 -18.22
CA SER A 145 14.57 0.40 -19.29
C SER A 145 14.04 -0.93 -18.75
N SER A 146 13.48 -1.76 -19.63
CA SER A 146 13.11 -3.12 -19.25
C SER A 146 14.35 -3.91 -18.81
N TYR A 147 14.17 -4.81 -17.85
CA TYR A 147 15.22 -5.69 -17.34
C TYR A 147 14.64 -7.06 -17.03
N LEU A 148 15.52 -8.05 -16.86
CA LEU A 148 15.17 -9.38 -16.38
C LEU A 148 15.54 -9.52 -14.91
N MET A 149 14.68 -10.18 -14.15
CA MET A 149 14.94 -10.57 -12.77
C MET A 149 14.77 -12.08 -12.63
N ASP A 150 15.61 -12.74 -11.85
CA ASP A 150 15.40 -14.14 -11.51
C ASP A 150 14.02 -14.34 -10.85
N LYS A 151 13.32 -15.40 -11.28
CA LYS A 151 11.99 -15.77 -10.77
C LYS A 151 12.02 -15.99 -9.26
N HIS A 152 13.07 -16.61 -8.74
CA HIS A 152 13.25 -16.91 -7.32
C HIS A 152 14.66 -16.52 -6.86
N GLU A 153 14.91 -16.61 -5.56
CA GLU A 153 16.24 -16.45 -4.96
C GLU A 153 17.20 -17.53 -5.47
N VAL A 154 18.50 -17.22 -5.47
CA VAL A 154 19.54 -18.18 -5.87
C VAL A 154 19.46 -19.41 -4.95
N THR A 155 19.36 -20.60 -5.52
CA THR A 155 19.26 -21.82 -4.71
C THR A 155 20.62 -22.28 -4.19
N ASN A 156 20.62 -23.14 -3.16
CA ASN A 156 21.84 -23.77 -2.68
C ASN A 156 22.54 -24.58 -3.79
N ALA A 157 21.79 -25.27 -4.65
CA ALA A 157 22.35 -26.00 -5.78
C ALA A 157 23.05 -25.06 -6.77
N ASP A 158 22.42 -23.93 -7.10
CA ASP A 158 23.01 -22.95 -8.02
C ASP A 158 24.29 -22.34 -7.44
N PHE A 159 24.27 -21.96 -6.15
CA PHE A 159 25.43 -21.42 -5.47
C PHE A 159 26.54 -22.47 -5.29
N LYS A 160 26.19 -23.76 -5.19
CA LYS A 160 27.16 -24.86 -5.11
C LYS A 160 27.99 -24.97 -6.36
N SER A 161 27.40 -24.74 -7.55
CA SER A 161 28.16 -24.69 -8.81
C SER A 161 29.22 -23.59 -8.78
N PHE A 162 28.90 -22.41 -8.24
CA PHE A 162 29.88 -21.34 -8.04
C PHE A 162 31.02 -21.75 -7.10
N VAL A 163 30.72 -22.47 -6.01
CA VAL A 163 31.74 -22.99 -5.09
C VAL A 163 32.64 -24.02 -5.79
N ASP A 164 32.03 -24.98 -6.50
CA ASP A 164 32.72 -26.11 -7.13
C ASP A 164 33.60 -25.71 -8.31
N GLU A 165 33.19 -24.68 -9.04
CA GLU A 165 33.98 -24.08 -10.12
C GLU A 165 35.05 -23.10 -9.61
N GLY A 166 35.29 -23.07 -8.30
CA GLY A 166 36.38 -22.32 -7.69
C GLY A 166 36.08 -20.84 -7.51
N GLY A 167 34.82 -20.43 -7.38
CA GLY A 167 34.42 -19.02 -7.27
C GLY A 167 35.13 -18.21 -6.19
N TYR A 168 35.45 -18.84 -5.04
CA TYR A 168 36.25 -18.24 -3.96
C TYR A 168 37.74 -18.11 -4.27
N GLY A 169 38.26 -18.85 -5.25
CA GLY A 169 39.64 -18.78 -5.73
C GLY A 169 39.85 -17.84 -6.92
N THR A 170 38.78 -17.52 -7.65
CA THR A 170 38.83 -16.73 -8.90
C THR A 170 38.65 -15.24 -8.62
N ARG A 171 39.76 -14.50 -8.51
CA ARG A 171 39.78 -13.08 -8.09
C ARG A 171 38.96 -12.16 -9.00
N GLU A 172 38.83 -12.51 -10.29
CA GLU A 172 38.15 -11.74 -11.33
C GLU A 172 36.64 -11.61 -11.09
N LEU A 173 36.07 -12.53 -10.31
CA LEU A 173 34.66 -12.49 -9.90
C LEU A 173 34.39 -11.44 -8.82
N TRP A 174 35.42 -11.07 -8.04
CA TRP A 174 35.31 -10.16 -6.90
C TRP A 174 35.62 -8.72 -7.31
N ARG A 175 34.68 -8.11 -8.05
CA ARG A 175 34.86 -6.78 -8.68
C ARG A 175 34.72 -5.58 -7.74
N HIS A 176 34.33 -5.80 -6.49
CA HIS A 176 34.09 -4.74 -5.52
C HIS A 176 35.18 -4.69 -4.45
N GLU A 177 35.47 -3.47 -3.98
CA GLU A 177 36.42 -3.26 -2.90
C GLU A 177 35.83 -3.71 -1.56
N PHE A 178 36.54 -4.55 -0.81
CA PHE A 178 36.11 -4.95 0.52
C PHE A 178 36.36 -3.82 1.53
N ARG A 179 35.27 -3.35 2.15
CA ARG A 179 35.31 -2.34 3.21
C ARG A 179 34.57 -2.85 4.44
N TYR A 180 35.13 -2.61 5.62
CA TYR A 180 34.48 -2.86 6.90
C TYR A 180 34.88 -1.79 7.91
N ARG A 181 33.91 -0.99 8.38
CA ARG A 181 34.13 0.12 9.32
C ARG A 181 35.26 1.04 8.86
N GLU A 182 35.12 1.58 7.65
CA GLU A 182 36.02 2.50 6.94
C GLU A 182 37.40 1.93 6.59
N LYS A 183 37.68 0.66 6.91
CA LYS A 183 38.95 0.02 6.61
C LYS A 183 38.86 -0.83 5.36
N ARG A 184 39.82 -0.60 4.45
CA ARG A 184 40.10 -1.50 3.33
C ARG A 184 40.53 -2.86 3.85
N VAL A 185 39.89 -3.90 3.33
CA VAL A 185 40.24 -5.30 3.58
C VAL A 185 40.80 -5.88 2.27
N SER A 186 41.90 -6.61 2.33
CA SER A 186 42.44 -7.27 1.13
C SER A 186 41.57 -8.47 0.75
N TRP A 187 41.58 -8.86 -0.53
CA TRP A 187 40.84 -10.03 -1.00
C TRP A 187 41.23 -11.30 -0.23
N GLU A 188 42.52 -11.48 0.06
CA GLU A 188 43.06 -12.63 0.81
C GLU A 188 42.58 -12.66 2.27
N VAL A 189 42.26 -11.50 2.85
CA VAL A 189 41.67 -11.41 4.19
C VAL A 189 40.18 -11.67 4.13
N ALA A 190 39.47 -11.14 3.13
CA ALA A 190 38.04 -11.40 2.93
C ALA A 190 37.78 -12.90 2.70
N MET A 191 38.54 -13.56 1.82
CA MET A 191 38.42 -15.00 1.56
C MET A 191 38.74 -15.86 2.79
N ARG A 192 39.53 -15.35 3.74
CA ARG A 192 39.73 -16.04 5.03
C ARG A 192 38.51 -15.96 5.94
N GLN A 193 37.66 -14.95 5.78
CA GLN A 193 36.42 -14.76 6.54
C GLN A 193 35.22 -15.44 5.87
N PHE A 194 35.23 -15.59 4.55
CA PHE A 194 34.15 -16.26 3.82
C PHE A 194 34.32 -17.77 3.84
N ARG A 195 34.11 -18.32 5.04
CA ARG A 195 34.18 -19.74 5.31
C ARG A 195 32.87 -20.24 5.91
N ASP A 196 32.60 -21.51 5.67
CA ASP A 196 31.51 -22.26 6.27
C ASP A 196 31.83 -22.62 7.73
N GLU A 197 30.92 -23.33 8.41
CA GLU A 197 31.07 -23.65 9.84
C GLU A 197 32.30 -24.55 10.14
N THR A 198 32.83 -25.22 9.12
CA THR A 198 33.98 -26.12 9.21
C THR A 198 35.30 -25.48 8.74
N GLY A 199 35.25 -24.21 8.34
CA GLY A 199 36.41 -23.47 7.84
C GLY A 199 36.73 -23.70 6.36
N ARG A 200 35.85 -24.32 5.57
CA ARG A 200 36.01 -24.43 4.11
C ARG A 200 35.41 -23.20 3.41
N PRO A 201 35.85 -22.83 2.19
CA PRO A 201 35.18 -21.77 1.43
C PRO A 201 33.72 -22.13 1.16
N GLY A 202 32.79 -21.20 1.44
CA GLY A 202 31.36 -21.40 1.25
C GLY A 202 30.51 -20.57 2.21
N PRO A 203 29.17 -20.53 2.02
CA PRO A 203 28.23 -19.81 2.88
C PRO A 203 28.37 -20.15 4.36
N SER A 204 28.02 -19.21 5.25
CA SER A 204 28.18 -19.39 6.71
C SER A 204 27.25 -20.46 7.30
N THR A 205 26.23 -20.89 6.57
CA THR A 205 25.24 -21.91 6.99
C THR A 205 25.53 -23.31 6.45
N TRP A 206 26.68 -23.49 5.80
CA TRP A 206 27.10 -24.76 5.20
C TRP A 206 28.12 -25.47 6.07
N GLU A 207 28.33 -26.75 5.79
CA GLU A 207 29.32 -27.59 6.45
C GLU A 207 30.12 -28.39 5.42
N VAL A 208 31.44 -28.49 5.62
CA VAL A 208 32.36 -29.27 4.79
C VAL A 208 32.25 -28.94 3.29
N GLY A 209 31.96 -27.67 2.96
CA GLY A 209 31.79 -27.16 1.60
C GLY A 209 30.46 -27.53 0.94
N ALA A 210 29.46 -28.01 1.71
CA ALA A 210 28.17 -28.44 1.19
C ALA A 210 26.99 -27.84 1.97
N TYR A 211 25.88 -27.62 1.26
CA TYR A 211 24.59 -27.30 1.89
C TYR A 211 24.00 -28.53 2.59
N PRO A 212 23.10 -28.34 3.58
CA PRO A 212 22.45 -29.46 4.26
C PRO A 212 21.69 -30.39 3.30
N GLU A 213 21.74 -31.70 3.54
CA GLU A 213 21.10 -32.70 2.69
C GLU A 213 19.62 -32.40 2.46
N GLY A 214 19.14 -32.60 1.22
CA GLY A 214 17.76 -32.31 0.83
C GLY A 214 17.44 -30.83 0.61
N ARG A 215 18.40 -29.90 0.82
CA ARG A 215 18.16 -28.45 0.66
C ARG A 215 18.64 -27.85 -0.66
N ALA A 216 18.81 -28.67 -1.70
CA ALA A 216 19.26 -28.23 -3.00
C ALA A 216 18.42 -27.06 -3.59
N ARG A 217 17.08 -27.15 -3.47
CA ARG A 217 16.15 -26.11 -3.95
C ARG A 217 15.81 -25.01 -2.94
N TYR A 218 16.43 -25.01 -1.77
CA TYR A 218 16.23 -23.94 -0.79
C TYR A 218 17.08 -22.74 -1.22
N PRO A 219 16.69 -21.50 -0.88
CA PRO A 219 17.54 -20.35 -1.16
C PRO A 219 18.89 -20.52 -0.45
N VAL A 220 19.95 -20.06 -1.09
CA VAL A 220 21.23 -19.92 -0.42
C VAL A 220 21.11 -18.87 0.68
N SER A 221 21.65 -19.18 1.86
CA SER A 221 21.58 -18.32 3.03
C SER A 221 22.93 -18.21 3.73
N GLY A 222 23.14 -17.13 4.50
CA GLY A 222 24.43 -16.93 5.18
C GLY A 222 25.51 -16.41 4.24
N VAL A 223 25.11 -15.66 3.22
CA VAL A 223 26.02 -15.05 2.26
C VAL A 223 26.10 -13.54 2.46
N SER A 224 27.32 -13.02 2.33
CA SER A 224 27.59 -11.59 2.33
C SER A 224 27.13 -10.95 1.02
N TRP A 225 27.03 -9.62 1.02
CA TRP A 225 26.76 -8.87 -0.21
C TRP A 225 27.84 -9.14 -1.26
N PHE A 226 29.10 -9.25 -0.84
CA PHE A 226 30.22 -9.52 -1.74
C PHE A 226 30.14 -10.91 -2.37
N GLU A 227 29.74 -11.94 -1.60
CA GLU A 227 29.50 -13.29 -2.12
C GLU A 227 28.37 -13.29 -3.16
N GLY A 228 27.26 -12.60 -2.87
CA GLY A 228 26.15 -12.45 -3.82
C GLY A 228 26.58 -11.71 -5.10
N ALA A 229 27.33 -10.62 -4.97
CA ALA A 229 27.84 -9.86 -6.11
C ALA A 229 28.83 -10.68 -6.97
N ALA A 230 29.71 -11.47 -6.34
CA ALA A 230 30.64 -12.35 -7.04
C ALA A 230 29.92 -13.48 -7.79
N TYR A 231 28.90 -14.08 -7.17
CA TYR A 231 28.04 -15.05 -7.83
C TYR A 231 27.33 -14.45 -9.04
N CYS A 232 26.79 -13.23 -8.92
CA CYS A 232 26.15 -12.56 -10.04
C CYS A 232 27.12 -12.41 -11.22
N VAL A 233 28.37 -12.01 -10.97
CA VAL A 233 29.41 -11.92 -12.01
C VAL A 233 29.69 -13.29 -12.66
N PHE A 234 29.73 -14.35 -11.86
CA PHE A 234 29.94 -15.73 -12.32
C PHE A 234 28.87 -16.17 -13.33
N VAL A 235 27.59 -15.83 -13.08
CA VAL A 235 26.49 -16.16 -14.00
C VAL A 235 26.20 -15.07 -15.05
N GLY A 236 27.07 -14.07 -15.18
CA GLY A 236 26.92 -12.99 -16.16
C GLY A 236 25.83 -11.96 -15.83
N LYS A 237 25.37 -11.89 -14.58
CA LYS A 237 24.30 -11.02 -14.07
C LYS A 237 24.84 -10.02 -13.04
N ARG A 238 23.93 -9.33 -12.34
CA ARG A 238 24.22 -8.37 -11.26
C ARG A 238 23.20 -8.47 -10.13
N LEU A 239 23.55 -7.94 -8.95
CA LEU A 239 22.55 -7.70 -7.91
C LEU A 239 21.59 -6.59 -8.36
N PRO A 240 20.28 -6.72 -8.11
CA PRO A 240 19.32 -5.67 -8.40
C PRO A 240 19.57 -4.44 -7.52
N SER A 241 19.22 -3.26 -8.03
CA SER A 241 19.06 -2.09 -7.17
C SER A 241 17.71 -2.15 -6.44
N ILE A 242 17.50 -1.33 -5.41
CA ILE A 242 16.21 -1.23 -4.71
C ILE A 242 15.06 -0.87 -5.66
N TYR A 243 15.33 -0.04 -6.68
CA TYR A 243 14.34 0.30 -7.71
C TYR A 243 13.94 -0.92 -8.53
N HIS A 244 14.91 -1.74 -8.92
CA HIS A 244 14.66 -2.98 -9.65
C HIS A 244 13.95 -4.02 -8.78
N TRP A 245 14.38 -4.17 -7.53
CA TRP A 245 13.75 -5.12 -6.59
C TRP A 245 12.28 -4.76 -6.35
N LEU A 246 11.99 -3.50 -6.06
CA LEU A 246 10.62 -3.01 -5.87
C LEU A 246 9.81 -2.98 -7.16
N GLY A 247 10.45 -2.77 -8.32
CA GLY A 247 9.80 -2.85 -9.63
C GLY A 247 9.34 -4.25 -10.00
N ALA A 248 10.05 -5.27 -9.51
CA ALA A 248 9.76 -6.69 -9.66
C ALA A 248 8.75 -7.22 -8.62
N THR A 249 8.21 -6.38 -7.74
CA THR A 249 7.08 -6.71 -6.84
C THR A 249 6.16 -5.49 -6.67
N ARG A 250 5.26 -5.48 -5.68
CA ARG A 250 4.48 -4.30 -5.27
C ARG A 250 4.21 -4.32 -3.77
N THR A 251 4.89 -3.44 -3.02
CA THR A 251 4.70 -3.30 -1.56
C THR A 251 3.31 -2.78 -1.18
N SER A 252 2.62 -2.08 -2.08
CA SER A 252 1.23 -1.70 -1.87
C SER A 252 0.31 -2.93 -1.70
N MET A 253 0.67 -4.07 -2.30
CA MET A 253 -0.06 -5.34 -2.20
C MET A 253 0.51 -6.26 -1.10
N ALA A 254 1.16 -5.70 -0.09
CA ALA A 254 1.82 -6.45 0.98
C ALA A 254 0.91 -7.51 1.63
N ASP A 255 -0.33 -7.17 1.95
CA ASP A 255 -1.29 -8.08 2.58
C ASP A 255 -1.64 -9.31 1.73
N ALA A 256 -1.54 -9.19 0.40
CA ALA A 256 -1.71 -10.30 -0.51
C ALA A 256 -0.42 -11.11 -0.58
N VAL A 257 0.71 -10.45 -0.91
CA VAL A 257 2.00 -11.11 -1.06
C VAL A 257 2.39 -11.86 0.22
N ILE A 258 2.33 -11.21 1.39
CA ILE A 258 2.67 -11.79 2.70
C ILE A 258 1.85 -13.06 3.00
N SER A 259 0.55 -13.04 2.71
CA SER A 259 -0.33 -14.19 3.04
C SER A 259 -0.02 -15.45 2.23
N MET A 260 0.77 -15.32 1.17
CA MET A 260 1.20 -16.40 0.28
C MET A 260 2.72 -16.61 0.34
N SER A 261 3.37 -16.05 1.35
CA SER A 261 4.82 -16.00 1.50
C SER A 261 5.29 -16.77 2.73
N ASN A 262 6.54 -17.20 2.72
CA ASN A 262 7.09 -17.98 3.81
C ASN A 262 7.61 -17.11 4.96
N PHE A 263 6.76 -16.89 5.98
CA PHE A 263 7.12 -16.36 7.30
C PHE A 263 6.98 -17.43 8.41
N GLY A 264 7.25 -18.69 8.08
CA GLY A 264 6.99 -19.86 8.93
C GLY A 264 8.10 -20.26 9.91
N GLY A 265 9.07 -19.38 10.21
CA GLY A 265 10.15 -19.64 11.17
C GLY A 265 11.44 -20.22 10.59
N GLY A 266 11.46 -20.63 9.32
CA GLY A 266 12.66 -21.11 8.62
C GLY A 266 12.48 -21.12 7.10
N PRO A 267 13.58 -21.20 6.31
CA PRO A 267 13.49 -21.17 4.86
C PRO A 267 12.82 -22.44 4.30
N MET A 268 12.23 -22.32 3.12
CA MET A 268 11.60 -23.41 2.37
C MET A 268 12.23 -23.50 0.97
N ALA A 269 11.92 -24.57 0.24
CA ALA A 269 12.28 -24.62 -1.18
C ALA A 269 11.63 -23.43 -1.92
N VAL A 270 12.34 -22.89 -2.90
CA VAL A 270 11.84 -21.79 -3.73
C VAL A 270 10.64 -22.22 -4.58
N ALA A 271 9.80 -21.26 -4.93
CA ALA A 271 8.63 -21.40 -5.81
C ALA A 271 7.62 -22.47 -5.36
N ILE A 272 7.45 -22.63 -4.03
CA ILE A 272 6.39 -23.48 -3.46
C ILE A 272 5.03 -22.79 -3.54
N HIS A 273 5.00 -21.47 -3.35
CA HIS A 273 3.78 -20.67 -3.45
C HIS A 273 3.65 -20.03 -4.84
N PRO A 274 2.44 -19.64 -5.27
CA PRO A 274 2.23 -18.90 -6.52
C PRO A 274 3.04 -17.59 -6.59
N PRO A 275 3.36 -17.10 -7.80
CA PRO A 275 4.18 -15.91 -7.98
C PRO A 275 3.46 -14.63 -7.53
N GLY A 276 4.17 -13.54 -7.33
CA GLY A 276 3.61 -12.22 -7.05
C GLY A 276 3.04 -11.49 -8.28
N PRO A 277 2.76 -10.18 -8.17
CA PRO A 277 2.10 -9.38 -9.22
C PRO A 277 2.96 -9.17 -10.49
N ARG A 278 4.23 -9.57 -10.47
CA ARG A 278 5.16 -9.46 -11.61
C ARG A 278 5.71 -10.82 -12.07
N GLY A 279 5.19 -11.93 -11.56
CA GLY A 279 5.69 -13.27 -11.91
C GLY A 279 6.91 -13.73 -11.11
N THR A 280 7.39 -12.92 -10.16
CA THR A 280 8.47 -13.26 -9.21
C THR A 280 7.92 -14.03 -8.01
N TYR A 281 8.65 -15.04 -7.57
CA TYR A 281 8.37 -15.87 -6.40
C TYR A 281 9.14 -15.36 -5.19
N ASP A 282 8.60 -15.64 -4.01
CA ASP A 282 9.32 -15.53 -2.73
C ASP A 282 9.93 -14.14 -2.45
N MET A 283 9.34 -13.07 -3.01
CA MET A 283 9.79 -11.68 -2.79
C MET A 283 9.57 -11.21 -1.35
N ALA A 284 8.75 -11.93 -0.56
CA ALA A 284 8.54 -11.68 0.85
C ALA A 284 8.79 -12.96 1.64
N GLY A 285 9.55 -12.85 2.72
CA GLY A 285 9.89 -13.99 3.56
C GLY A 285 11.02 -14.83 2.96
N ASN A 286 11.12 -16.09 3.40
CA ASN A 286 12.20 -17.01 3.05
C ASN A 286 13.58 -16.49 3.49
N VAL A 287 14.29 -15.74 2.64
CA VAL A 287 15.53 -15.02 2.96
C VAL A 287 15.38 -13.55 2.60
N ARG A 288 16.02 -12.65 3.36
CA ARG A 288 16.13 -11.25 2.96
C ARG A 288 17.22 -11.09 1.90
N GLU A 289 17.02 -10.21 0.94
CA GLU A 289 17.78 -10.20 -0.31
C GLU A 289 18.63 -8.95 -0.51
N TRP A 290 19.92 -9.16 -0.76
CA TRP A 290 20.87 -8.09 -1.03
C TRP A 290 20.52 -7.27 -2.27
N CYS A 291 20.51 -5.94 -2.11
CA CYS A 291 20.43 -4.98 -3.21
C CYS A 291 21.77 -4.25 -3.42
N SER A 292 21.97 -3.63 -4.59
CA SER A 292 23.23 -2.97 -4.95
C SER A 292 23.46 -1.65 -4.20
N ASN A 293 22.40 -0.90 -3.87
CA ASN A 293 22.50 0.47 -3.35
C ASN A 293 23.19 0.53 -1.98
N GLU A 294 24.05 1.54 -1.81
CA GLU A 294 24.75 1.85 -0.56
C GLU A 294 23.94 2.82 0.32
N VAL A 295 24.17 2.76 1.62
CA VAL A 295 23.73 3.76 2.60
C VAL A 295 24.75 3.87 3.71
N GLY A 296 25.52 4.97 3.71
CA GLY A 296 26.75 5.06 4.48
C GLY A 296 27.66 3.84 4.23
N GLU A 297 27.96 3.09 5.29
CA GLU A 297 28.80 1.88 5.22
C GLU A 297 28.01 0.56 5.01
N ARG A 298 26.70 0.67 4.81
CA ARG A 298 25.77 -0.46 4.72
C ARG A 298 25.19 -0.55 3.31
N ARG A 299 24.48 -1.64 3.04
CA ARG A 299 23.70 -1.82 1.82
C ARG A 299 22.30 -2.28 2.15
N TYR A 300 21.36 -2.00 1.25
CA TYR A 300 19.98 -2.44 1.38
C TYR A 300 19.88 -3.96 1.27
N ILE A 301 19.00 -4.53 2.10
CA ILE A 301 18.65 -5.95 2.10
C ILE A 301 17.15 -6.05 2.38
N LEU A 302 16.34 -6.56 1.44
CA LEU A 302 14.87 -6.37 1.44
C LEU A 302 14.10 -7.69 1.52
N GLY A 303 12.77 -7.61 1.63
CA GLY A 303 11.85 -8.77 1.58
C GLY A 303 11.53 -9.41 2.93
N GLY A 304 12.45 -9.27 3.90
CA GLY A 304 12.35 -9.92 5.21
C GLY A 304 12.58 -11.44 5.11
N ALA A 305 13.12 -12.05 6.16
CA ALA A 305 13.36 -13.48 6.21
C ALA A 305 12.23 -14.25 6.91
N ALA A 306 12.18 -15.57 6.74
CA ALA A 306 11.09 -16.41 7.24
C ALA A 306 10.90 -16.39 8.76
N ASN A 307 11.93 -16.02 9.52
CA ASN A 307 11.90 -15.91 10.99
C ASN A 307 11.78 -14.46 11.49
N GLN A 308 11.51 -13.51 10.61
CA GLN A 308 11.31 -12.10 10.94
C GLN A 308 9.83 -11.72 10.90
N PRO A 309 9.44 -10.60 11.52
CA PRO A 309 8.07 -10.09 11.40
C PRO A 309 7.69 -9.81 9.94
N THR A 310 6.44 -10.07 9.58
CA THR A 310 5.92 -9.94 8.21
C THR A 310 6.04 -8.52 7.64
N PHE A 311 5.97 -7.50 8.50
CA PHE A 311 6.11 -6.10 8.08
C PHE A 311 7.47 -5.78 7.46
N MET A 312 8.50 -6.61 7.69
CA MET A 312 9.82 -6.43 7.10
C MET A 312 9.81 -6.53 5.56
N PHE A 313 8.75 -7.05 4.94
CA PHE A 313 8.59 -7.06 3.48
C PHE A 313 8.58 -5.65 2.88
N TYR A 314 7.94 -4.69 3.55
CA TYR A 314 7.71 -3.34 3.03
C TYR A 314 8.37 -2.24 3.86
N GLU A 315 9.23 -2.63 4.81
CA GLU A 315 10.12 -1.72 5.52
C GLU A 315 11.49 -1.65 4.83
N SER A 316 12.23 -0.58 5.12
CA SER A 316 13.64 -0.51 4.77
C SER A 316 14.48 -1.32 5.76
N ASP A 317 15.34 -2.19 5.24
CA ASP A 317 16.36 -2.92 6.01
C ASP A 317 17.73 -2.80 5.33
N VAL A 318 18.77 -2.71 6.17
CA VAL A 318 20.15 -2.43 5.77
C VAL A 318 21.11 -3.22 6.64
N ALA A 319 22.17 -3.74 6.04
CA ALA A 319 23.19 -4.48 6.76
C ALA A 319 24.59 -4.15 6.22
N PHE A 320 25.62 -4.42 7.03
CA PHE A 320 27.00 -4.26 6.57
C PHE A 320 27.28 -5.27 5.43
N PRO A 321 28.00 -4.90 4.37
CA PRO A 321 28.25 -5.79 3.22
C PRO A 321 28.96 -7.10 3.56
N MET A 322 29.67 -7.17 4.70
CA MET A 322 30.32 -8.36 5.23
C MET A 322 29.40 -9.23 6.11
N ASP A 323 28.17 -8.79 6.39
CA ASP A 323 27.23 -9.54 7.24
C ASP A 323 26.80 -10.82 6.55
N ARG A 324 26.95 -11.95 7.25
CA ARG A 324 26.65 -13.30 6.76
C ARG A 324 25.64 -13.98 7.67
N SER A 325 24.68 -13.20 8.17
CA SER A 325 23.58 -13.73 8.96
C SER A 325 22.85 -14.82 8.18
N SER A 326 22.40 -15.87 8.86
CA SER A 326 21.73 -17.03 8.26
C SER A 326 20.41 -16.71 7.55
N THR A 327 19.96 -15.45 7.62
CA THR A 327 18.78 -14.92 6.93
C THR A 327 19.11 -14.22 5.62
N ASN A 328 20.39 -13.99 5.31
CA ASN A 328 20.83 -13.22 4.14
C ASN A 328 20.96 -14.13 2.92
N GLY A 329 20.21 -13.80 1.87
CA GLY A 329 20.32 -14.38 0.54
C GLY A 329 20.31 -13.28 -0.52
N PHE A 330 20.01 -13.64 -1.77
CA PHE A 330 19.92 -12.71 -2.89
C PHE A 330 19.29 -13.39 -4.11
N ARG A 331 18.93 -12.56 -5.09
CA ARG A 331 18.60 -12.98 -6.47
C ARG A 331 19.37 -12.13 -7.47
N CYS A 332 19.47 -12.59 -8.72
CA CYS A 332 20.17 -11.84 -9.76
C CYS A 332 19.20 -11.11 -10.71
N ALA A 333 19.74 -10.08 -11.36
CA ALA A 333 19.09 -9.34 -12.43
C ALA A 333 20.03 -9.22 -13.64
N ASP A 334 19.44 -9.20 -14.83
CA ASP A 334 20.09 -8.85 -16.08
C ASP A 334 19.43 -7.58 -16.62
N PHE A 335 20.23 -6.53 -16.77
CA PHE A 335 19.74 -5.22 -17.17
C PHE A 335 19.71 -5.04 -18.70
N LEU A 336 19.89 -6.12 -19.47
CA LEU A 336 19.82 -6.10 -20.92
C LEU A 336 20.75 -5.02 -21.49
N ASP A 337 20.23 -4.17 -22.37
CA ASP A 337 20.96 -3.07 -23.01
C ASP A 337 20.79 -1.73 -22.27
N ALA A 338 20.42 -1.75 -20.97
CA ALA A 338 20.24 -0.52 -20.19
C ALA A 338 21.51 0.34 -20.24
N GLY A 339 21.32 1.63 -20.51
CA GLY A 339 22.41 2.57 -20.67
C GLY A 339 23.21 2.71 -19.37
N ARG A 340 24.54 2.87 -19.49
CA ARG A 340 25.41 3.03 -18.30
C ARG A 340 24.94 4.15 -17.37
N THR A 341 24.54 5.29 -17.92
CA THR A 341 24.06 6.45 -17.15
C THR A 341 22.81 6.12 -16.34
N GLU A 342 21.90 5.33 -16.90
CA GLU A 342 20.68 4.88 -16.21
C GLU A 342 21.03 3.97 -15.02
N LEU A 343 21.88 2.96 -15.26
CA LEU A 343 22.31 2.04 -14.21
C LEU A 343 23.09 2.74 -13.10
N ASP A 344 23.98 3.68 -13.46
CA ASP A 344 24.73 4.47 -12.48
C ASP A 344 23.77 5.28 -11.57
N ALA A 345 22.67 5.81 -12.13
CA ALA A 345 21.65 6.52 -11.34
C ALA A 345 20.83 5.58 -10.45
N LEU A 346 20.33 4.46 -11.00
CA LEU A 346 19.48 3.50 -10.26
C LEU A 346 20.26 2.73 -9.18
N MET A 347 21.59 2.59 -9.32
CA MET A 347 22.46 1.90 -8.37
C MET A 347 23.18 2.85 -7.40
N ALA A 348 23.00 4.17 -7.55
CA ALA A 348 23.63 5.17 -6.69
C ALA A 348 23.29 4.94 -5.21
N PRO A 349 24.13 5.43 -4.27
CA PRO A 349 23.81 5.43 -2.85
C PRO A 349 22.47 6.14 -2.57
N ILE A 350 21.70 5.60 -1.63
CA ILE A 350 20.40 6.13 -1.22
C ILE A 350 20.41 6.27 0.29
N GLU A 351 20.37 7.50 0.78
CA GLU A 351 20.28 7.77 2.21
C GLU A 351 18.96 7.23 2.78
N LEU A 352 19.04 6.63 3.97
CA LEU A 352 17.83 6.27 4.70
C LEU A 352 17.11 7.56 5.10
N PRO A 353 15.79 7.66 4.86
CA PRO A 353 15.03 8.77 5.39
C PRO A 353 15.17 8.77 6.91
N VAL A 354 15.50 9.92 7.48
CA VAL A 354 15.53 10.10 8.93
C VAL A 354 14.11 9.78 9.42
N PRO A 355 13.92 8.77 10.31
CA PRO A 355 12.62 8.54 10.92
C PRO A 355 12.13 9.88 11.48
N PRO A 356 10.82 10.15 11.54
CA PRO A 356 10.36 11.26 12.35
C PRO A 356 11.02 11.09 13.72
N GLU A 357 11.93 12.00 14.08
CA GLU A 357 12.52 12.06 15.42
C GLU A 357 11.37 11.92 16.41
N LYS A 358 11.59 11.34 17.60
CA LYS A 358 10.57 11.37 18.66
C LYS A 358 10.02 12.79 18.68
N LEU A 359 8.77 12.94 18.23
CA LEU A 359 8.20 14.24 17.98
C LEU A 359 7.94 14.81 19.36
N GLU A 360 8.90 15.58 19.86
CA GLU A 360 8.70 16.33 21.09
C GLU A 360 7.57 17.31 20.82
N PRO A 361 6.52 17.30 21.65
CA PRO A 361 5.44 18.27 21.53
C PRO A 361 6.03 19.70 21.54
N VAL A 362 5.49 20.55 20.68
CA VAL A 362 5.82 21.98 20.70
C VAL A 362 5.24 22.62 21.96
N SER A 363 5.84 23.72 22.41
CA SER A 363 5.31 24.50 23.53
C SER A 363 3.92 25.07 23.22
N ASP A 364 3.17 25.42 24.27
CA ASP A 364 1.86 26.08 24.13
C ASP A 364 1.93 27.35 23.28
N GLU A 365 2.95 28.17 23.48
CA GLU A 365 3.17 29.39 22.69
C GLU A 365 3.36 29.09 21.19
N VAL A 366 4.14 28.06 20.85
CA VAL A 366 4.37 27.68 19.44
C VAL A 366 3.11 27.07 18.83
N PHE A 367 2.38 26.25 19.60
CA PHE A 367 1.11 25.70 19.13
C PHE A 367 0.09 26.81 18.83
N GLU A 368 -0.09 27.77 19.73
CA GLU A 368 -1.00 28.90 19.49
C GLU A 368 -0.58 29.73 18.28
N ALA A 369 0.73 29.92 18.06
CA ALA A 369 1.22 30.57 16.85
C ALA A 369 0.90 29.78 15.56
N TYR A 370 0.96 28.45 15.60
CA TYR A 370 0.55 27.62 14.45
C TYR A 370 -0.96 27.59 14.27
N LYS A 371 -1.73 27.50 15.35
CA LYS A 371 -3.20 27.54 15.32
C LYS A 371 -3.71 28.81 14.65
N ALA A 372 -3.10 29.96 14.95
CA ALA A 372 -3.45 31.24 14.35
C ALA A 372 -3.33 31.29 12.81
N LEU A 373 -2.60 30.36 12.18
CA LEU A 373 -2.53 30.25 10.71
C LEU A 373 -3.81 29.70 10.08
N PHE A 374 -4.66 29.04 10.88
CA PHE A 374 -5.90 28.41 10.44
C PHE A 374 -7.14 29.25 10.77
N ASP A 375 -6.96 30.34 11.52
CA ASP A 375 -8.02 31.30 11.79
C ASP A 375 -8.41 32.03 10.50
N PHE A 376 -9.70 32.31 10.37
CA PHE A 376 -10.26 33.07 9.25
C PHE A 376 -11.27 34.09 9.74
N ASP A 377 -11.42 35.18 9.00
CA ASP A 377 -12.37 36.23 9.35
C ASP A 377 -13.81 35.70 9.30
N PRO A 378 -14.70 36.12 10.23
CA PRO A 378 -16.11 35.77 10.16
C PRO A 378 -16.73 36.33 8.87
N VAL A 379 -17.11 35.44 7.96
CA VAL A 379 -17.83 35.76 6.73
C VAL A 379 -19.21 35.09 6.71
N PRO A 380 -20.26 35.75 6.19
CA PRO A 380 -21.58 35.14 6.04
C PRO A 380 -21.51 33.79 5.32
N LEU A 381 -22.36 32.83 5.70
CA LEU A 381 -22.43 31.52 5.03
C LEU A 381 -22.90 31.63 3.59
N ASP A 382 -23.84 32.53 3.31
CA ASP A 382 -24.47 32.69 1.99
C ASP A 382 -24.84 31.33 1.38
N SER A 383 -25.46 30.47 2.20
CA SER A 383 -25.73 29.09 1.85
C SER A 383 -26.97 28.93 0.97
N ASN A 384 -26.92 28.01 0.02
CA ASN A 384 -28.04 27.60 -0.83
C ASN A 384 -28.16 26.06 -0.88
N VAL A 385 -29.39 25.54 -0.85
CA VAL A 385 -29.66 24.13 -1.18
C VAL A 385 -29.88 24.06 -2.69
N ASP A 386 -28.88 23.60 -3.43
CA ASP A 386 -28.88 23.57 -4.89
C ASP A 386 -29.81 22.49 -5.45
N SER A 387 -29.84 21.33 -4.81
CA SER A 387 -30.65 20.20 -5.27
C SER A 387 -30.96 19.23 -4.15
N VAL A 388 -32.06 18.50 -4.33
CA VAL A 388 -32.56 17.48 -3.41
C VAL A 388 -32.86 16.23 -4.22
N ASP A 389 -32.26 15.11 -3.82
CA ASP A 389 -32.44 13.81 -4.42
C ASP A 389 -33.04 12.84 -3.39
N VAL A 390 -34.20 12.29 -3.74
CA VAL A 390 -34.99 11.34 -2.94
C VAL A 390 -35.16 9.99 -3.66
N SER A 391 -34.31 9.70 -4.65
CA SER A 391 -34.36 8.45 -5.41
C SER A 391 -33.98 7.22 -4.57
N SER A 392 -33.15 7.41 -3.53
CA SER A 392 -32.79 6.34 -2.61
C SER A 392 -33.89 6.11 -1.57
N PRO A 393 -34.31 4.85 -1.32
CA PRO A 393 -35.23 4.56 -0.24
C PRO A 393 -34.60 4.75 1.15
N TYR A 394 -33.27 4.86 1.23
CA TYR A 394 -32.51 4.90 2.49
C TYR A 394 -32.13 6.31 2.94
N TRP A 395 -32.10 7.27 2.02
CA TRP A 395 -31.68 8.62 2.34
C TRP A 395 -32.25 9.66 1.40
N ARG A 396 -32.41 10.87 1.94
CA ARG A 396 -32.56 12.09 1.18
C ARG A 396 -31.18 12.76 1.08
N ARG A 397 -30.69 12.97 -0.14
CA ARG A 397 -29.42 13.63 -0.41
C ARG A 397 -29.67 15.08 -0.81
N GLU A 398 -29.11 16.02 -0.06
CA GLU A 398 -29.06 17.43 -0.43
C GLU A 398 -27.67 17.77 -0.97
N LYS A 399 -27.62 18.57 -2.04
CA LYS A 399 -26.40 19.31 -2.41
C LYS A 399 -26.57 20.74 -1.93
N ILE A 400 -25.62 21.21 -1.13
CA ILE A 400 -25.59 22.55 -0.58
C ILE A 400 -24.31 23.24 -1.05
N THR A 401 -24.38 24.52 -1.37
CA THR A 401 -23.22 25.39 -1.52
C THR A 401 -23.23 26.49 -0.48
N PHE A 402 -22.07 26.82 0.06
CA PHE A 402 -21.88 27.97 0.96
C PHE A 402 -20.49 28.57 0.78
N ARG A 403 -20.33 29.84 1.15
CA ARG A 403 -19.10 30.60 0.97
C ARG A 403 -17.95 30.03 1.82
N ALA A 404 -16.81 29.73 1.19
CA ALA A 404 -15.58 29.42 1.89
C ALA A 404 -15.06 30.65 2.65
N ALA A 405 -14.20 30.46 3.66
CA ALA A 405 -13.59 31.59 4.38
C ALA A 405 -12.26 32.07 3.78
N TYR A 406 -11.94 31.61 2.57
CA TYR A 406 -10.77 31.99 1.80
C TYR A 406 -11.16 32.02 0.33
N ALA A 407 -10.52 32.92 -0.42
CA ALA A 407 -10.85 33.19 -1.81
C ALA A 407 -12.35 33.50 -2.01
N GLU A 408 -12.74 34.12 -3.12
CA GLU A 408 -14.16 34.30 -3.41
C GLU A 408 -14.74 33.01 -4.03
N GLU A 409 -14.62 31.89 -3.30
CA GLU A 409 -15.03 30.55 -3.72
C GLU A 409 -16.09 29.94 -2.81
N ASP A 410 -16.89 29.01 -3.35
CA ASP A 410 -17.91 28.29 -2.61
C ASP A 410 -17.47 26.83 -2.34
N VAL A 411 -17.85 26.32 -1.17
CA VAL A 411 -17.73 24.91 -0.76
C VAL A 411 -19.01 24.20 -1.15
N ALA A 412 -18.89 23.04 -1.80
CA ALA A 412 -20.02 22.13 -2.01
C ALA A 412 -20.07 21.10 -0.87
N LEU A 413 -21.26 20.82 -0.36
CA LEU A 413 -21.54 19.81 0.66
C LEU A 413 -22.63 18.87 0.15
N TYR A 414 -22.37 17.57 0.20
CA TYR A 414 -23.43 16.56 0.08
C TYR A 414 -23.86 16.11 1.48
N LEU A 415 -25.09 16.47 1.86
CA LEU A 415 -25.68 16.07 3.12
C LEU A 415 -26.66 14.92 2.89
N PHE A 416 -26.39 13.79 3.53
CA PHE A 416 -27.24 12.60 3.45
C PHE A 416 -28.03 12.48 4.75
N LEU A 417 -29.35 12.63 4.65
CA LEU A 417 -30.28 12.50 5.76
C LEU A 417 -30.96 11.13 5.70
N PRO A 418 -30.91 10.33 6.78
CA PRO A 418 -31.53 9.01 6.78
C PRO A 418 -33.05 9.13 6.74
N THR A 419 -33.70 8.30 5.92
CA THR A 419 -35.18 8.23 5.85
C THR A 419 -35.78 7.37 6.96
N SER A 420 -34.95 6.58 7.66
CA SER A 420 -35.37 5.66 8.72
C SER A 420 -35.59 6.33 10.07
N ARG A 421 -35.31 7.64 10.19
CA ARG A 421 -35.36 8.40 11.44
C ARG A 421 -35.91 9.80 11.21
N ASP A 422 -36.51 10.36 12.25
CA ASP A 422 -36.90 11.77 12.31
C ASP A 422 -35.78 12.61 12.95
N PRO A 423 -35.66 13.90 12.59
CA PRO A 423 -34.70 14.82 13.20
C PRO A 423 -34.99 15.13 14.68
N PRO A 424 -34.01 15.69 15.43
CA PRO A 424 -32.70 16.14 14.96
C PRO A 424 -31.69 14.98 14.81
N PHE A 425 -30.87 15.03 13.75
CA PHE A 425 -29.94 13.96 13.41
C PHE A 425 -28.57 14.13 14.08
N GLN A 426 -28.06 13.05 14.67
CA GLN A 426 -26.62 12.90 14.88
C GLN A 426 -25.92 12.91 13.53
N THR A 427 -24.87 13.71 13.38
CA THR A 427 -24.22 13.93 12.08
C THR A 427 -22.75 13.59 12.13
N VAL A 428 -22.29 12.79 11.18
CA VAL A 428 -20.87 12.46 11.02
C VAL A 428 -20.32 13.18 9.79
N ILE A 429 -19.29 13.99 9.99
CA ILE A 429 -18.56 14.68 8.93
C ILE A 429 -17.46 13.76 8.42
N TYR A 430 -17.44 13.53 7.10
CA TYR A 430 -16.50 12.62 6.46
C TYR A 430 -15.34 13.36 5.78
N PHE A 431 -14.11 12.92 6.09
CA PHE A 431 -12.90 13.35 5.39
C PHE A 431 -12.35 12.19 4.54
N PRO A 432 -12.28 12.34 3.20
CA PRO A 432 -12.00 11.22 2.30
C PRO A 432 -10.51 10.84 2.23
N GLY A 433 -10.24 9.67 1.63
CA GLY A 433 -8.89 9.29 1.20
C GLY A 433 -8.45 10.00 -0.09
N VAL A 434 -7.15 9.93 -0.41
CA VAL A 434 -6.54 10.63 -1.57
C VAL A 434 -7.19 10.33 -2.93
N ALA A 435 -7.92 9.23 -3.08
CA ALA A 435 -8.61 8.90 -4.33
C ALA A 435 -9.67 9.96 -4.73
N ALA A 436 -10.19 10.74 -3.77
CA ALA A 436 -11.10 11.86 -4.04
C ALA A 436 -10.48 12.95 -4.93
N GLN A 437 -9.15 13.08 -4.94
CA GLN A 437 -8.41 14.03 -5.80
C GLN A 437 -8.44 13.62 -7.28
N ARG A 438 -8.67 12.34 -7.58
CA ARG A 438 -8.66 11.81 -8.95
C ARG A 438 -10.02 11.88 -9.61
N GLN A 439 -11.08 11.90 -8.82
CA GLN A 439 -12.46 11.89 -9.27
C GLN A 439 -12.96 13.31 -9.58
N SER A 440 -13.89 13.43 -10.52
CA SER A 440 -14.43 14.74 -10.96
C SER A 440 -15.96 14.76 -11.00
N SER A 441 -16.62 13.65 -10.61
CA SER A 441 -18.07 13.51 -10.62
C SER A 441 -18.61 13.21 -9.22
N PRO A 442 -19.79 13.75 -8.86
CA PRO A 442 -20.47 13.47 -7.61
C PRO A 442 -21.07 12.05 -7.53
N ASP A 443 -21.16 11.32 -8.64
CA ASP A 443 -21.57 9.90 -8.63
C ASP A 443 -20.43 8.97 -8.17
N LYS A 444 -19.22 9.52 -7.99
CA LYS A 444 -18.03 8.77 -7.58
C LYS A 444 -17.66 8.98 -6.11
N LEU A 445 -18.55 9.57 -5.30
CA LEU A 445 -18.35 9.68 -3.85
C LEU A 445 -17.99 8.32 -3.23
N GLN A 446 -17.17 8.34 -2.18
CA GLN A 446 -16.67 7.14 -1.50
C GLN A 446 -17.73 6.46 -0.61
N MET A 447 -18.95 6.24 -1.14
CA MET A 447 -20.10 5.75 -0.40
C MET A 447 -19.86 4.40 0.30
N ARG A 448 -18.96 3.56 -0.24
CA ARG A 448 -18.53 2.30 0.40
C ARG A 448 -18.10 2.50 1.86
N TYR A 449 -17.49 3.65 2.17
CA TYR A 449 -16.98 4.00 3.48
C TYR A 449 -18.02 4.65 4.39
N VAL A 450 -19.07 5.28 3.88
CA VAL A 450 -19.99 6.08 4.71
C VAL A 450 -21.45 5.62 4.70
N ALA A 451 -21.90 4.86 3.71
CA ALA A 451 -23.33 4.48 3.60
C ALA A 451 -23.86 3.73 4.83
N PHE A 452 -23.01 2.97 5.52
CA PHE A 452 -23.42 2.25 6.73
C PHE A 452 -23.82 3.19 7.88
N LEU A 453 -23.26 4.40 7.94
CA LEU A 453 -23.65 5.41 8.93
C LEU A 453 -25.08 5.88 8.67
N ILE A 454 -25.41 6.09 7.40
CA ILE A 454 -26.75 6.48 6.98
C ILE A 454 -27.77 5.37 7.29
N HIS A 455 -27.43 4.12 6.97
CA HIS A 455 -28.25 2.97 7.35
C HIS A 455 -28.40 2.78 8.86
N SER A 456 -27.44 3.28 9.66
CA SER A 456 -27.56 3.28 11.12
C SER A 456 -28.50 4.36 11.64
N GLY A 457 -29.02 5.26 10.78
CA GLY A 457 -29.87 6.38 11.18
C GLY A 457 -29.12 7.65 11.55
N ARG A 458 -27.84 7.78 11.15
CA ARG A 458 -27.05 9.01 11.29
C ARG A 458 -27.04 9.80 9.99
N ALA A 459 -27.04 11.12 10.07
CA ALA A 459 -26.75 11.95 8.91
C ALA A 459 -25.25 11.89 8.58
N VAL A 460 -24.91 12.03 7.30
CA VAL A 460 -23.53 12.15 6.84
C VAL A 460 -23.35 13.46 6.10
N ALA A 461 -22.43 14.29 6.58
CA ALA A 461 -21.97 15.48 5.88
C ALA A 461 -20.69 15.14 5.12
N TYR A 462 -20.74 15.23 3.79
CA TYR A 462 -19.62 14.96 2.89
C TYR A 462 -19.23 16.26 2.18
N PRO A 463 -18.38 17.10 2.80
CA PRO A 463 -17.86 18.29 2.15
C PRO A 463 -16.91 17.94 1.01
N ILE A 464 -16.95 18.75 -0.06
CA ILE A 464 -16.03 18.69 -1.17
C ILE A 464 -14.87 19.65 -0.88
N TYR A 465 -13.78 19.07 -0.38
CA TYR A 465 -12.57 19.82 -0.06
C TYR A 465 -11.88 20.35 -1.33
N LYS A 466 -11.23 21.51 -1.21
CA LYS A 466 -10.44 22.09 -2.31
C LYS A 466 -9.43 21.09 -2.88
N GLY A 467 -9.39 20.95 -4.20
CA GLY A 467 -8.59 19.95 -4.91
C GLY A 467 -9.25 18.58 -5.08
N THR A 468 -10.53 18.40 -4.70
CA THR A 468 -11.26 17.13 -4.82
C THR A 468 -12.56 17.25 -5.62
N HIS A 469 -13.02 16.15 -6.21
CA HIS A 469 -14.31 16.06 -6.94
C HIS A 469 -14.57 17.25 -7.89
N GLU A 470 -15.72 17.93 -7.77
CA GLU A 470 -16.05 19.10 -8.60
C GLU A 470 -15.20 20.35 -8.31
N ARG A 471 -14.44 20.37 -7.21
CA ARG A 471 -13.47 21.43 -6.86
C ARG A 471 -12.03 20.99 -7.15
N LYS A 472 -11.86 20.10 -8.13
CA LYS A 472 -10.56 19.54 -8.51
C LYS A 472 -9.68 20.60 -9.15
N GLU A 473 -8.47 20.69 -8.62
CA GLU A 473 -7.37 21.48 -9.14
C GLU A 473 -6.05 20.83 -8.71
N PRO A 474 -4.92 21.17 -9.35
CA PRO A 474 -3.62 20.62 -8.97
C PRO A 474 -3.24 21.01 -7.54
N ILE A 475 -3.17 20.02 -6.66
CA ILE A 475 -2.60 20.18 -5.32
C ILE A 475 -1.07 20.17 -5.45
N PRO A 476 -0.33 21.05 -4.75
CA PRO A 476 1.13 21.07 -4.78
C PRO A 476 1.73 19.70 -4.45
N GLU A 477 2.61 19.21 -5.34
CA GLU A 477 3.30 17.92 -5.15
C GLU A 477 4.33 17.97 -4.03
N ASP A 478 5.03 19.10 -3.89
CA ASP A 478 5.98 19.32 -2.81
C ASP A 478 5.24 19.62 -1.49
N MET A 479 5.15 18.60 -0.64
CA MET A 479 4.54 18.67 0.70
C MET A 479 5.31 19.60 1.68
N ARG A 480 6.47 20.12 1.28
CA ARG A 480 7.29 21.09 2.04
C ARG A 480 7.07 22.53 1.55
N SER A 481 6.34 22.72 0.46
CA SER A 481 6.09 24.04 -0.12
C SER A 481 5.16 24.88 0.75
N ARG A 482 5.25 26.21 0.63
CA ARG A 482 4.28 27.11 1.30
C ARG A 482 2.87 26.91 0.73
N ALA A 483 2.76 26.69 -0.58
CA ALA A 483 1.48 26.41 -1.21
C ALA A 483 0.78 25.18 -0.59
N PHE A 484 1.53 24.15 -0.19
CA PHE A 484 0.94 22.99 0.49
C PHE A 484 0.44 23.30 1.91
N VAL A 485 1.04 24.28 2.59
CA VAL A 485 0.50 24.82 3.86
C VAL A 485 -0.82 25.53 3.61
N ASP A 486 -0.89 26.36 2.57
CA ASP A 486 -2.12 27.08 2.23
C ASP A 486 -3.28 26.10 1.93
N TYR A 487 -3.00 24.95 1.33
CA TYR A 487 -4.01 23.89 1.18
C TYR A 487 -4.51 23.30 2.50
N HIS A 488 -3.66 23.18 3.53
CA HIS A 488 -4.11 22.75 4.86
C HIS A 488 -5.06 23.77 5.49
N THR A 489 -4.82 25.07 5.27
CA THR A 489 -5.73 26.11 5.76
C THR A 489 -7.05 26.11 4.99
N TYR A 490 -7.02 25.85 3.67
CA TYR A 490 -8.23 25.68 2.86
C TYR A 490 -9.09 24.50 3.33
N TRP A 491 -8.48 23.33 3.56
CA TRP A 491 -9.22 22.16 4.03
C TRP A 491 -9.78 22.33 5.44
N MET A 492 -9.04 23.02 6.32
CA MET A 492 -9.53 23.36 7.65
C MET A 492 -10.73 24.31 7.55
N SER A 493 -10.64 25.35 6.72
CA SER A 493 -11.75 26.27 6.47
C SER A 493 -12.96 25.55 5.89
N ASP A 494 -12.81 24.71 4.87
CA ASP A 494 -13.90 23.92 4.29
C ASP A 494 -14.62 23.06 5.35
N LEU A 495 -13.85 22.43 6.25
CA LEU A 495 -14.39 21.63 7.35
C LEU A 495 -15.12 22.48 8.37
N THR A 496 -14.50 23.52 8.91
CA THR A 496 -15.10 24.39 9.93
C THR A 496 -16.35 25.07 9.40
N ARG A 497 -16.34 25.52 8.14
CA ARG A 497 -17.52 26.10 7.47
C ARG A 497 -18.65 25.10 7.24
N THR A 498 -18.31 23.83 7.08
CA THR A 498 -19.30 22.75 7.07
C THR A 498 -19.97 22.62 8.44
N VAL A 499 -19.20 22.67 9.53
CA VAL A 499 -19.74 22.67 10.89
C VAL A 499 -20.63 23.89 11.11
N ASP A 500 -20.18 25.09 10.72
CA ASP A 500 -20.97 26.33 10.83
C ASP A 500 -22.30 26.21 10.07
N TYR A 501 -22.31 25.63 8.86
CA TYR A 501 -23.55 25.39 8.13
C TYR A 501 -24.48 24.43 8.87
N LEU A 502 -23.96 23.34 9.44
CA LEU A 502 -24.76 22.39 10.22
C LEU A 502 -25.39 23.03 11.47
N GLU A 503 -24.73 24.02 12.08
CA GLU A 503 -25.29 24.78 13.22
C GLU A 503 -26.48 25.67 12.84
N THR A 504 -26.65 25.99 11.54
CA THR A 504 -27.82 26.75 11.06
C THR A 504 -29.07 25.89 10.89
N ARG A 505 -28.97 24.57 11.08
CA ARG A 505 -30.02 23.61 10.76
C ARG A 505 -30.75 23.10 11.99
N ASP A 506 -32.05 23.33 12.03
CA ASP A 506 -32.92 22.86 13.13
C ASP A 506 -33.11 21.33 13.15
N ASP A 507 -32.77 20.64 12.06
CA ASP A 507 -32.87 19.18 11.93
C ASP A 507 -31.56 18.45 12.23
N ILE A 508 -30.53 19.15 12.73
CA ILE A 508 -29.22 18.59 13.10
C ILE A 508 -28.98 18.79 14.60
N ASP A 509 -28.56 17.73 15.28
CA ASP A 509 -28.16 17.80 16.70
C ASP A 509 -26.68 18.18 16.80
N THR A 510 -26.41 19.47 17.02
CA THR A 510 -25.04 20.04 17.03
C THR A 510 -24.21 19.60 18.23
N ASP A 511 -24.83 19.06 19.29
CA ASP A 511 -24.10 18.48 20.43
C ASP A 511 -23.57 17.07 20.11
N LYS A 512 -23.98 16.49 18.98
CA LYS A 512 -23.69 15.12 18.55
C LYS A 512 -23.04 15.05 17.18
N LEU A 513 -22.00 15.85 16.99
CA LEU A 513 -21.17 15.80 15.78
C LEU A 513 -20.03 14.79 15.93
N GLY A 514 -19.87 13.95 14.91
CA GLY A 514 -18.76 13.00 14.78
C GLY A 514 -17.80 13.36 13.65
N TYR A 515 -16.51 13.12 13.84
CA TYR A 515 -15.52 13.13 12.76
C TYR A 515 -15.24 11.72 12.28
N TYR A 516 -15.19 11.50 10.97
CA TYR A 516 -14.76 10.25 10.38
C TYR A 516 -13.79 10.47 9.22
N GLY A 517 -12.52 10.14 9.43
CA GLY A 517 -11.47 10.29 8.43
C GLY A 517 -10.96 8.95 7.91
N PHE A 518 -10.86 8.79 6.60
CA PHE A 518 -10.25 7.62 5.97
C PHE A 518 -8.90 7.97 5.31
N SER A 519 -7.86 7.19 5.58
CA SER A 519 -6.53 7.32 4.96
C SER A 519 -5.97 8.74 5.13
N TRP A 520 -5.99 9.56 4.08
CA TRP A 520 -5.67 10.99 4.15
C TRP A 520 -6.47 11.72 5.25
N GLY A 521 -7.78 11.48 5.33
CA GLY A 521 -8.64 11.96 6.41
C GLY A 521 -8.25 11.41 7.79
N GLY A 522 -7.78 10.17 7.86
CA GLY A 522 -7.28 9.59 9.11
C GLY A 522 -5.99 10.25 9.60
N THR A 523 -5.07 10.57 8.68
CA THR A 523 -3.82 11.27 8.99
C THR A 523 -4.04 12.73 9.36
N ILE A 524 -4.83 13.49 8.60
CA ILE A 524 -5.09 14.90 8.91
C ILE A 524 -6.03 15.07 10.12
N GLY A 525 -6.77 14.02 10.48
CA GLY A 525 -7.75 14.03 11.56
C GLY A 525 -7.20 14.51 12.89
N ALA A 526 -5.97 14.16 13.27
CA ALA A 526 -5.39 14.66 14.52
C ALA A 526 -5.15 16.18 14.50
N MET A 527 -4.87 16.78 13.32
CA MET A 527 -4.79 18.22 13.18
C MET A 527 -6.18 18.86 13.21
N VAL A 528 -7.15 18.27 12.49
CA VAL A 528 -8.55 18.71 12.51
C VAL A 528 -9.11 18.72 13.93
N LEU A 529 -8.96 17.63 14.68
CA LEU A 529 -9.52 17.48 16.04
C LEU A 529 -8.80 18.34 17.09
N ALA A 530 -7.59 18.82 16.80
CA ALA A 530 -6.90 19.79 17.64
C ALA A 530 -7.37 21.23 17.37
N LEU A 531 -7.84 21.52 16.15
CA LEU A 531 -8.25 22.86 15.71
C LEU A 531 -9.76 23.08 15.81
N GLU A 532 -10.57 22.07 15.52
CA GLU A 532 -12.04 22.07 15.61
C GLU A 532 -12.48 21.22 16.80
N GLN A 533 -12.94 21.90 17.85
CA GLN A 533 -13.29 21.28 19.14
C GLN A 533 -14.78 20.94 19.28
N ARG A 534 -15.60 21.20 18.26
CA ARG A 534 -17.05 20.90 18.27
C ARG A 534 -17.40 19.42 18.03
N PHE A 535 -16.41 18.55 17.82
CA PHE A 535 -16.64 17.12 17.66
C PHE A 535 -16.74 16.39 19.01
N SER A 536 -17.78 15.59 19.18
CA SER A 536 -17.99 14.79 20.40
C SER A 536 -17.32 13.41 20.31
N ALA A 537 -16.99 12.94 19.11
CA ALA A 537 -16.29 11.67 18.88
C ALA A 537 -15.60 11.66 17.51
N ALA A 538 -14.52 10.88 17.39
CA ALA A 538 -13.79 10.73 16.15
C ALA A 538 -13.40 9.28 15.83
N VAL A 539 -13.34 8.97 14.54
CA VAL A 539 -12.80 7.73 13.99
C VAL A 539 -11.74 8.05 12.95
N LEU A 540 -10.54 7.49 13.12
CA LEU A 540 -9.43 7.55 12.16
C LEU A 540 -9.24 6.15 11.57
N LEU A 541 -9.73 5.92 10.35
CA LEU A 541 -9.62 4.65 9.64
C LEU A 541 -8.41 4.67 8.71
N ASP A 542 -7.56 3.65 8.80
CA ASP A 542 -6.36 3.47 7.98
C ASP A 542 -5.46 4.74 8.00
N GLY A 543 -5.38 5.43 9.13
CA GLY A 543 -4.59 6.66 9.32
C GLY A 543 -3.32 6.45 10.15
N GLY A 544 -2.40 7.40 10.09
CA GLY A 544 -1.15 7.38 10.87
C GLY A 544 -0.33 8.66 10.67
N LEU A 545 0.82 8.77 11.35
CA LEU A 545 1.77 9.84 11.06
C LEU A 545 2.35 9.68 9.65
N SER A 546 2.21 10.73 8.83
CA SER A 546 2.90 10.81 7.54
C SER A 546 4.41 10.88 7.77
N PRO A 547 5.21 10.03 7.12
CA PRO A 547 6.67 10.10 7.23
C PRO A 547 7.29 11.16 6.32
N ILE A 548 6.55 11.64 5.31
CA ILE A 548 7.02 12.68 4.41
C ILE A 548 7.23 13.95 5.24
N PRO A 549 8.47 14.51 5.27
CA PRO A 549 8.75 15.72 6.02
C PRO A 549 7.84 16.85 5.56
N ARG A 550 7.09 17.44 6.49
CA ARG A 550 6.28 18.64 6.29
C ARG A 550 6.91 19.83 6.98
N ARG A 551 6.52 21.02 6.55
CA ARG A 551 6.85 22.25 7.28
C ARG A 551 6.33 22.13 8.73
N PRO A 552 7.05 22.68 9.72
CA PRO A 552 6.67 22.57 11.13
C PRO A 552 5.20 22.91 11.42
N GLU A 553 4.68 23.96 10.79
CA GLU A 553 3.33 24.50 10.98
C GLU A 553 2.18 23.60 10.50
N ILE A 554 2.45 22.50 9.78
CA ILE A 554 1.41 21.54 9.33
C ILE A 554 1.81 20.10 9.69
N ARG A 555 2.70 19.95 10.66
CA ARG A 555 3.19 18.65 11.10
C ARG A 555 2.20 18.05 12.08
N ILE A 556 1.43 17.06 11.62
CA ILE A 556 0.38 16.36 12.37
C ILE A 556 0.78 15.99 13.80
N GLY A 557 2.01 15.51 14.00
CA GLY A 557 2.53 15.13 15.31
C GLY A 557 2.58 16.26 16.35
N TYR A 558 2.60 17.53 15.93
CA TYR A 558 2.52 18.69 16.83
C TYR A 558 1.10 19.01 17.29
N TYR A 559 0.09 18.51 16.58
CA TYR A 559 -1.32 18.70 16.91
C TYR A 559 -1.88 17.54 17.73
N ALA A 560 -1.41 16.32 17.48
CA ALA A 560 -1.90 15.12 18.16
C ALA A 560 -1.95 15.24 19.71
N PRO A 561 -0.95 15.83 20.40
CA PRO A 561 -1.01 16.02 21.85
C PRO A 561 -2.13 16.95 22.35
N ARG A 562 -2.76 17.72 21.46
CA ARG A 562 -3.87 18.66 21.78
C ARG A 562 -5.25 18.09 21.48
N VAL A 563 -5.32 16.86 20.99
CA VAL A 563 -6.59 16.20 20.67
C VAL A 563 -7.21 15.68 21.95
N GLU A 564 -8.26 16.33 22.46
CA GLU A 564 -9.00 15.86 23.66
C GLU A 564 -10.23 15.01 23.29
N THR A 565 -10.72 15.14 22.05
CA THR A 565 -11.87 14.39 21.52
C THR A 565 -11.65 12.88 21.66
N PRO A 566 -12.66 12.07 22.05
CA PRO A 566 -12.54 10.61 22.03
C PRO A 566 -12.22 10.05 20.64
N VAL A 567 -11.15 9.25 20.51
CA VAL A 567 -10.65 8.75 19.22
C VAL A 567 -10.63 7.22 19.15
N LEU A 568 -11.28 6.67 18.13
CA LEU A 568 -11.04 5.30 17.69
C LEU A 568 -10.13 5.29 16.45
N MET A 569 -8.96 4.66 16.57
CA MET A 569 -8.11 4.31 15.44
C MET A 569 -8.39 2.87 15.01
N ILE A 570 -8.66 2.66 13.72
CA ILE A 570 -8.78 1.32 13.12
C ILE A 570 -7.79 1.21 11.97
N ASN A 571 -6.93 0.19 12.00
CA ASN A 571 -5.86 0.06 11.03
C ASN A 571 -5.59 -1.40 10.64
N GLY A 572 -4.94 -1.57 9.49
CA GLY A 572 -4.29 -2.81 9.10
C GLY A 572 -2.91 -2.95 9.74
N SER A 573 -2.59 -4.10 10.35
CA SER A 573 -1.27 -4.38 10.91
C SER A 573 -0.19 -4.56 9.83
N GLU A 574 -0.61 -4.82 8.58
CA GLU A 574 0.25 -5.05 7.40
C GLU A 574 0.27 -3.82 6.47
N ASP A 575 -0.17 -2.66 6.96
CA ASP A 575 -0.27 -1.43 6.19
C ASP A 575 1.11 -0.86 5.86
N ALA A 576 1.51 -0.95 4.59
CA ALA A 576 2.76 -0.40 4.09
C ALA A 576 2.75 1.14 3.90
N THR A 577 1.57 1.75 3.83
CA THR A 577 1.40 3.21 3.71
C THR A 577 1.63 3.87 5.06
N PHE A 578 1.02 3.31 6.10
CA PHE A 578 1.17 3.72 7.49
C PHE A 578 1.60 2.52 8.33
N PRO A 579 2.89 2.15 8.37
CA PRO A 579 3.38 1.01 9.14
C PRO A 579 3.07 1.13 10.62
N LEU A 580 2.70 0.00 11.23
CA LEU A 580 2.25 -0.09 12.61
C LEU A 580 3.20 0.60 13.59
N GLU A 581 4.49 0.23 13.57
CA GLU A 581 5.48 0.69 14.56
C GLU A 581 5.97 2.12 14.30
N ARG A 582 6.01 2.55 13.04
CA ARG A 582 6.63 3.84 12.64
C ARG A 582 5.63 4.95 12.38
N SER A 583 4.34 4.62 12.24
CA SER A 583 3.30 5.59 11.86
C SER A 583 2.08 5.52 12.77
N GLN A 584 1.46 4.33 12.90
CA GLN A 584 0.18 4.19 13.61
C GLN A 584 0.33 4.32 15.12
N LYS A 585 1.21 3.50 15.72
CA LYS A 585 1.50 3.54 17.17
C LYS A 585 2.02 4.91 17.61
N PRO A 586 3.01 5.53 16.92
CA PRO A 586 3.43 6.88 17.25
C PRO A 586 2.31 7.91 17.24
N LEU A 587 1.39 7.88 16.26
CA LEU A 587 0.23 8.78 16.27
C LEU A 587 -0.65 8.52 17.50
N PHE A 588 -1.03 7.26 17.72
CA PHE A 588 -1.93 6.87 18.81
C PHE A 588 -1.36 7.23 20.20
N ASP A 589 -0.07 7.02 20.39
CA ASP A 589 0.64 7.32 21.63
C ASP A 589 0.74 8.84 21.86
N LEU A 590 0.91 9.63 20.79
CA LEU A 590 0.93 11.09 20.86
C LEU A 590 -0.43 11.73 21.12
N LEU A 591 -1.56 11.05 20.88
CA LEU A 591 -2.88 11.63 21.10
C LEU A 591 -3.06 12.07 22.56
N GLY A 592 -3.41 13.34 22.76
CA GLY A 592 -3.76 13.93 24.06
C GLY A 592 -5.03 13.36 24.69
N THR A 593 -5.76 12.54 23.94
CA THR A 593 -7.03 11.94 24.37
C THR A 593 -6.80 11.04 25.58
N PRO A 594 -7.64 11.14 26.64
CA PRO A 594 -7.56 10.27 27.80
C PRO A 594 -7.56 8.79 27.40
N ALA A 595 -6.78 7.96 28.11
CA ALA A 595 -6.57 6.55 27.74
C ALA A 595 -7.89 5.74 27.68
N GLU A 596 -8.86 6.06 28.54
CA GLU A 596 -10.20 5.48 28.57
C GLU A 596 -11.09 5.89 27.38
N ASN A 597 -10.69 6.95 26.68
CA ASN A 597 -11.37 7.58 25.56
C ASN A 597 -10.61 7.46 24.24
N LYS A 598 -9.53 6.66 24.18
CA LYS A 598 -8.90 6.28 22.93
C LYS A 598 -8.71 4.78 22.79
N GLN A 599 -8.88 4.26 21.59
CA GLN A 599 -8.67 2.84 21.29
C GLN A 599 -8.01 2.66 19.92
N HIS A 600 -7.09 1.71 19.82
CA HIS A 600 -6.45 1.31 18.56
C HIS A 600 -6.78 -0.15 18.26
N ILE A 601 -7.53 -0.40 17.18
CA ILE A 601 -7.95 -1.74 16.74
C ILE A 601 -7.18 -2.13 15.48
N LEU A 602 -6.52 -3.28 15.52
CA LEU A 602 -5.72 -3.82 14.42
C LEU A 602 -6.39 -5.02 13.77
N PHE A 603 -6.44 -5.00 12.44
CA PHE A 603 -6.84 -6.14 11.61
C PHE A 603 -5.64 -6.69 10.83
N PRO A 604 -5.55 -8.00 10.55
CA PRO A 604 -4.51 -8.56 9.68
C PRO A 604 -4.81 -8.24 8.20
N ALA A 605 -4.61 -6.97 7.85
CA ALA A 605 -4.86 -6.37 6.55
C ALA A 605 -3.80 -5.30 6.25
N GLY A 606 -3.66 -4.94 4.98
CA GLY A 606 -2.86 -3.80 4.52
C GLY A 606 -3.62 -2.47 4.65
N HIS A 607 -3.31 -1.50 3.77
CA HIS A 607 -3.99 -0.19 3.68
C HIS A 607 -5.41 -0.29 3.09
N ALA A 608 -6.21 -1.23 3.59
CA ALA A 608 -7.48 -1.64 3.01
C ALA A 608 -8.34 -2.47 4.00
N VAL A 609 -8.52 -2.02 5.25
CA VAL A 609 -9.30 -2.77 6.25
C VAL A 609 -10.72 -3.08 5.74
N PHE A 610 -11.35 -2.14 5.05
CA PHE A 610 -12.69 -2.30 4.46
C PHE A 610 -12.76 -3.26 3.26
N SER A 611 -11.62 -3.73 2.74
CA SER A 611 -11.60 -4.76 1.69
C SER A 611 -11.77 -6.17 2.26
N ARG A 612 -11.21 -6.44 3.45
CA ARG A 612 -11.22 -7.78 4.07
C ARG A 612 -12.10 -7.90 5.32
N PHE A 613 -12.21 -6.83 6.10
CA PHE A 613 -12.85 -6.84 7.44
C PHE A 613 -13.95 -5.78 7.59
N ARG A 614 -14.63 -5.44 6.47
CA ARG A 614 -15.62 -4.36 6.40
C ARG A 614 -16.65 -4.42 7.52
N ASN A 615 -17.35 -5.55 7.69
CA ASN A 615 -18.47 -5.65 8.62
C ASN A 615 -17.99 -5.62 10.08
N GLN A 616 -16.82 -6.21 10.37
CA GLN A 616 -16.20 -6.15 11.69
C GLN A 616 -15.81 -4.72 12.05
N ALA A 617 -15.18 -4.00 11.11
CA ALA A 617 -14.82 -2.60 11.29
C ALA A 617 -16.05 -1.71 11.44
N ILE A 618 -17.11 -1.91 10.63
CA ILE A 618 -18.38 -1.20 10.76
C ILE A 618 -18.97 -1.35 12.16
N GLY A 619 -19.02 -2.57 12.69
CA GLY A 619 -19.52 -2.80 14.05
C GLY A 619 -18.76 -1.96 15.09
N LYS A 620 -17.42 -1.93 15.00
CA LYS A 620 -16.59 -1.12 15.91
C LYS A 620 -16.79 0.38 15.77
N ILE A 621 -17.02 0.87 14.55
CA ILE A 621 -17.29 2.28 14.30
C ILE A 621 -18.65 2.67 14.88
N LEU A 622 -19.68 1.86 14.66
CA LEU A 622 -21.01 2.10 15.20
C LEU A 622 -21.03 2.03 16.72
N ASP A 623 -20.39 1.01 17.33
CA ASP A 623 -20.24 0.90 18.79
C ASP A 623 -19.59 2.15 19.39
N TRP A 624 -18.60 2.74 18.70
CA TRP A 624 -17.90 3.94 19.16
C TRP A 624 -18.79 5.19 19.10
N PHE A 625 -19.46 5.41 17.97
CA PHE A 625 -20.40 6.53 17.86
C PHE A 625 -21.61 6.36 18.79
N ASP A 626 -22.12 5.14 18.98
CA ASP A 626 -23.19 4.88 19.95
C ASP A 626 -22.74 5.21 21.39
N ARG A 627 -21.47 4.94 21.74
CA ARG A 627 -20.92 5.24 23.07
C ARG A 627 -20.86 6.75 23.35
N TYR A 628 -20.45 7.56 22.37
CA TYR A 628 -20.13 8.98 22.60
C TYR A 628 -21.19 9.96 22.08
N LEU A 629 -21.90 9.61 21.00
CA LEU A 629 -23.03 10.39 20.47
C LEU A 629 -24.37 9.87 21.02
N GLY A 630 -24.40 8.64 21.53
CA GLY A 630 -25.63 7.93 21.90
C GLY A 630 -26.15 7.05 20.75
N PRO A 631 -26.95 6.02 21.04
CA PRO A 631 -27.57 5.20 20.00
C PRO A 631 -28.59 6.01 19.19
N THR A 632 -28.73 5.67 17.91
CA THR A 632 -29.77 6.18 17.02
C THR A 632 -31.08 5.44 17.32
N SER A 633 -31.71 5.76 18.45
CA SER A 633 -32.90 5.09 19.00
C SER A 633 -34.12 5.19 18.09
#